data_AF-A0A843TN75-F1
#
_entry.id   AF-A0A843TN75-F1
#
_cell.length_a   1.000
_cell.length_b   1.000
_cell.length_c   1.000
_cell.angle_alpha   90.00
_cell.angle_beta   90.00
_cell.angle_gamma   90.00
#
_symmetry.space_group_name_H-M   'P 1'
#
loop_
_entity.id
_entity.type
_entity.pdbx_description
1 polymer ?
#
loop_
_entity_poly.entity_id
_entity_poly.type
_entity_poly.pdbx_seq_one_letter_code
_entity_poly.pdbx_strand_id
1 'polypeptide(L)'
;MASGKIVRPRMTHTLTRKGMTKSEARSTPESLCYLRVVSPAAASDWVRDNVLTYWPDVRFSYIIFNKGVAQYIVPAMRNIYRALSAAGPRDKIKVSTSVQYGIMGESYPPSIDEFSSQVWSVMGPIVEFLRSMGAPLLVNVYPHFSHNIDLDYAQFTAPDIVVVDGYNGLEYHNMFDAMVDAVYVVLDRVGAGNVGVVVSETG
;
A
#
# COMPACT_ATOMS: atom_id res chain seq x y z
N MET A 1 -14.12 5.37 -15.24
CA MET A 1 -13.34 5.06 -14.02
C MET A 1 -12.56 6.30 -13.62
N ALA A 2 -12.79 6.86 -12.44
CA ALA A 2 -12.07 8.05 -12.00
C ALA A 2 -10.66 7.63 -11.52
N SER A 3 -9.63 7.98 -12.29
CA SER A 3 -8.23 7.83 -11.90
C SER A 3 -7.94 8.72 -10.67
N GLY A 4 -8.11 8.18 -9.47
CA GLY A 4 -7.69 8.83 -8.23
C GLY A 4 -6.16 8.97 -8.21
N LYS A 5 -5.65 10.14 -7.80
CA LYS A 5 -4.21 10.33 -7.70
C LYS A 5 -3.70 9.72 -6.40
N ILE A 6 -2.74 8.80 -6.52
CA ILE A 6 -1.94 8.32 -5.41
C ILE A 6 -0.88 9.38 -5.09
N VAL A 7 -0.89 9.90 -3.87
CA VAL A 7 0.19 10.77 -3.40
C VAL A 7 1.14 9.95 -2.55
N ARG A 8 2.36 9.80 -3.07
CA ARG A 8 3.50 9.37 -2.28
C ARG A 8 4.09 10.63 -1.63
N PRO A 9 4.38 10.64 -0.31
CA PRO A 9 5.10 11.71 0.35
C PRO A 9 6.54 11.82 -0.20
N ARG A 10 6.69 12.40 -1.39
CA ARG A 10 7.96 13.00 -1.80
C ARG A 10 8.06 14.34 -1.08
N MET A 11 8.86 14.40 -0.02
CA MET A 11 9.28 15.67 0.57
C MET A 11 10.45 16.30 -0.19
N THR A 12 10.34 16.36 -1.52
CA THR A 12 11.01 17.34 -2.38
C THR A 12 9.98 17.78 -3.40
N HIS A 13 9.67 19.08 -3.41
CA HIS A 13 8.71 19.67 -4.34
C HIS A 13 9.08 19.30 -5.77
N THR A 14 8.20 18.56 -6.46
CA THR A 14 8.01 18.73 -7.90
C THR A 14 6.57 18.32 -8.23
N LEU A 15 5.62 19.24 -8.02
CA LEU A 15 4.38 19.21 -8.78
C LEU A 15 4.75 19.68 -10.19
N THR A 16 4.61 18.79 -11.17
CA THR A 16 4.88 19.12 -12.56
C THR A 16 3.83 20.14 -13.03
N ARG A 17 4.15 21.43 -12.94
CA ARG A 17 3.46 22.47 -13.73
C ARG A 17 3.96 22.31 -15.17
N LYS A 18 3.05 22.39 -16.14
CA LYS A 18 3.38 22.46 -17.56
C LYS A 18 4.30 23.70 -17.75
N GLY A 19 5.62 23.51 -17.92
CA GLY A 19 6.57 24.57 -18.31
C GLY A 19 7.82 24.89 -17.48
N MET A 20 8.33 24.03 -16.56
CA MET A 20 9.64 24.30 -15.89
C MET A 20 10.75 23.29 -16.25
N THR A 21 11.96 23.81 -16.46
CA THR A 21 13.19 23.10 -16.86
C THR A 21 13.90 22.39 -15.70
N LYS A 22 14.69 21.37 -16.05
CA LYS A 22 15.06 20.18 -15.24
C LYS A 22 16.20 20.34 -14.20
N SER A 23 16.68 21.54 -13.88
CA SER A 23 18.04 21.70 -13.31
C SER A 23 18.19 21.95 -11.80
N GLU A 24 17.15 21.92 -10.96
CA GLU A 24 17.29 22.32 -9.53
C GLU A 24 16.64 21.38 -8.50
N ALA A 25 16.78 20.05 -8.66
CA ALA A 25 16.31 19.09 -7.67
C ALA A 25 17.46 18.62 -6.76
N ARG A 26 17.56 19.17 -5.54
CA ARG A 26 18.46 18.66 -4.49
C ARG A 26 17.72 17.58 -3.69
N SER A 27 18.11 16.31 -3.85
CA SER A 27 17.48 15.15 -3.22
C SER A 27 17.86 15.01 -1.74
N THR A 28 16.88 15.11 -0.83
CA THR A 28 17.02 14.57 0.54
C THR A 28 16.72 13.06 0.55
N PRO A 29 17.45 12.24 1.32
CA PRO A 29 17.19 10.80 1.40
C PRO A 29 15.79 10.48 1.98
N GLU A 30 15.06 9.56 1.34
CA GLU A 30 13.68 9.16 1.68
C GLU A 30 13.50 8.70 3.14
N SER A 31 14.56 8.17 3.77
CA SER A 31 14.57 7.68 5.15
C SER A 31 14.37 8.76 6.22
N LEU A 32 14.64 10.04 5.92
CA LEU A 32 14.47 11.16 6.86
C LEU A 32 13.07 11.81 6.78
N CYS A 33 12.22 11.35 5.85
CA CYS A 33 10.89 11.90 5.61
C CYS A 33 9.91 11.60 6.77
N TYR A 34 9.98 10.39 7.33
CA TYR A 34 9.11 9.92 8.43
C TYR A 34 9.28 10.73 9.72
N LEU A 35 10.53 11.06 10.05
CA LEU A 35 10.88 11.83 11.25
C LEU A 35 10.30 13.25 11.26
N ARG A 36 9.81 13.75 10.12
CA ARG A 36 9.19 15.07 10.03
C ARG A 36 7.70 15.06 10.35
N VAL A 37 7.03 13.91 10.43
CA VAL A 37 5.59 13.85 10.80
C VAL A 37 5.31 12.92 11.99
N VAL A 38 6.36 12.50 12.71
CA VAL A 38 6.20 11.82 14.02
C VAL A 38 5.70 12.76 15.12
N SER A 39 5.79 14.08 14.95
CA SER A 39 5.12 15.04 15.83
C SER A 39 3.77 15.48 15.27
N PRO A 40 2.74 15.69 16.11
CA PRO A 40 1.42 16.15 15.65
C PRO A 40 1.47 17.50 14.92
N ALA A 41 2.27 18.46 15.41
CA ALA A 41 2.36 19.79 14.79
C ALA A 41 2.91 19.71 13.36
N ALA A 42 3.98 18.94 13.17
CA ALA A 42 4.60 18.83 11.86
C ALA A 42 3.77 17.99 10.87
N ALA A 43 2.97 17.04 11.36
CA ALA A 43 1.95 16.37 10.55
C ALA A 43 0.83 17.33 10.08
N SER A 44 0.37 18.23 10.97
CA SER A 44 -0.62 19.26 10.61
C SER A 44 -0.08 20.23 9.56
N ASP A 45 1.16 20.71 9.74
CA ASP A 45 1.83 21.56 8.75
C ASP A 45 1.96 20.84 7.40
N TRP A 46 2.37 19.58 7.41
CA TRP A 46 2.48 18.79 6.18
C TRP A 46 1.12 18.62 5.48
N VAL A 47 0.05 18.30 6.22
CA VAL A 47 -1.31 18.17 5.63
C VAL A 47 -1.78 19.49 5.06
N ARG A 48 -1.57 20.61 5.76
CA ARG A 48 -1.91 21.94 5.25
C ARG A 48 -1.21 22.19 3.92
N ASP A 49 0.11 22.04 3.90
CA ASP A 49 0.93 22.51 2.78
C ASP A 49 0.82 21.59 1.55
N ASN A 50 0.60 20.29 1.74
CA ASN A 50 0.65 19.29 0.66
C ASN A 50 -0.72 18.72 0.26
N VAL A 51 -1.73 18.83 1.13
CA VAL A 51 -3.08 18.31 0.86
C VAL A 51 -4.05 19.48 0.76
N LEU A 52 -4.17 20.30 1.80
CA LEU A 52 -5.22 21.33 1.86
C LEU A 52 -4.99 22.45 0.85
N THR A 53 -3.73 22.83 0.57
CA THR A 53 -3.38 23.80 -0.48
C THR A 53 -3.98 23.45 -1.86
N TYR A 54 -4.21 22.16 -2.13
CA TYR A 54 -4.68 21.67 -3.43
C TYR A 54 -6.08 21.05 -3.38
N TRP A 55 -6.68 20.94 -2.19
CA TRP A 55 -8.00 20.35 -2.01
C TRP A 55 -9.08 21.43 -2.06
N PRO A 56 -10.23 21.22 -2.74
CA PRO A 56 -10.67 19.97 -3.38
C PRO A 56 -10.31 19.83 -4.87
N ASP A 57 -9.58 20.79 -5.46
CA ASP A 57 -9.25 20.78 -6.90
C ASP A 57 -8.49 19.52 -7.34
N VAL A 58 -7.63 19.00 -6.45
CA VAL A 58 -6.97 17.71 -6.59
C VAL A 58 -7.71 16.65 -5.77
N ARG A 59 -8.17 15.61 -6.47
CA ARG A 59 -8.81 14.44 -5.85
C ARG A 59 -7.76 13.46 -5.31
N PHE A 60 -7.41 13.65 -4.05
CA PHE A 60 -6.60 12.70 -3.30
C PHE A 60 -7.45 11.50 -2.86
N SER A 61 -6.92 10.29 -3.02
CA SER A 61 -7.55 9.05 -2.54
C SER A 61 -6.77 8.41 -1.40
N TYR A 62 -5.44 8.38 -1.52
CA TYR A 62 -4.56 7.74 -0.56
C TYR A 62 -3.33 8.61 -0.25
N ILE A 63 -2.92 8.61 1.01
CA ILE A 63 -1.58 9.03 1.46
C ILE A 63 -0.85 7.77 1.90
N ILE A 64 0.23 7.44 1.19
CA ILE A 64 0.94 6.18 1.35
C ILE A 64 2.26 6.41 2.08
N PHE A 65 2.51 5.66 3.14
CA PHE A 65 3.81 5.59 3.79
C PHE A 65 4.55 4.35 3.29
N ASN A 66 5.66 4.48 2.55
CA ASN A 66 6.37 3.38 1.89
C ASN A 66 7.85 3.29 2.29
N LYS A 67 8.30 2.16 2.85
CA LYS A 67 9.68 1.93 3.36
C LYS A 67 10.05 2.82 4.55
N GLY A 68 10.27 2.22 5.71
CA GLY A 68 10.71 2.90 6.92
C GLY A 68 10.83 1.92 8.07
N VAL A 69 11.41 2.34 9.20
CA VAL A 69 11.44 1.49 10.40
C VAL A 69 10.03 1.45 10.99
N ALA A 70 9.52 0.25 11.30
CA ALA A 70 8.17 0.01 11.83
C ALA A 70 7.77 1.00 12.94
N GLN A 71 8.73 1.28 13.84
CA GLN A 71 8.55 2.17 14.98
C GLN A 71 8.15 3.61 14.61
N TYR A 72 8.37 4.04 13.36
CA TYR A 72 8.02 5.38 12.90
C TYR A 72 6.82 5.40 11.96
N ILE A 73 6.53 4.31 11.24
CA ILE A 73 5.45 4.25 10.25
C ILE A 73 4.09 4.46 10.92
N VAL A 74 3.75 3.67 11.93
CA VAL A 74 2.42 3.75 12.55
C VAL A 74 2.18 5.09 13.27
N PRO A 75 3.13 5.64 14.06
CA PRO A 75 2.96 6.98 14.63
C PRO A 75 2.77 8.08 13.57
N ALA A 76 3.55 8.03 12.48
CA ALA A 76 3.43 8.99 11.39
C ALA A 76 2.06 8.89 10.68
N MET A 77 1.61 7.68 10.36
CA MET A 77 0.29 7.43 9.79
C MET A 77 -0.83 7.97 10.70
N ARG A 78 -0.71 7.74 12.01
CA ARG A 78 -1.69 8.21 13.00
C ARG A 78 -1.73 9.73 13.08
N ASN A 79 -0.59 10.42 13.02
CA ASN A 79 -0.57 11.87 13.05
C ASN A 79 -1.16 12.50 11.78
N ILE A 80 -0.82 11.99 10.59
CA ILE A 80 -1.44 12.46 9.34
C ILE A 80 -2.94 12.20 9.33
N TYR A 81 -3.37 11.02 9.78
CA TYR A 81 -4.78 10.70 9.88
C TYR A 81 -5.53 11.68 10.82
N ARG A 82 -4.94 12.01 11.98
CA ARG A 82 -5.51 13.01 12.91
C ARG A 82 -5.59 14.39 12.28
N ALA A 83 -4.53 14.82 11.58
CA ALA A 83 -4.52 16.10 10.88
C ALA A 83 -5.59 16.17 9.77
N LEU A 84 -5.76 15.11 8.97
CA LEU A 84 -6.86 15.01 8.00
C LEU A 84 -8.24 15.00 8.66
N SER A 85 -8.37 14.35 9.82
CA SER A 85 -9.62 14.33 10.59
C SER A 85 -9.99 15.71 11.11
N ALA A 86 -9.01 16.48 11.59
CA ALA A 86 -9.22 17.85 12.05
C ALA A 86 -9.53 18.82 10.91
N ALA A 87 -9.00 18.58 9.71
CA ALA A 87 -9.18 19.46 8.55
C ALA A 87 -10.43 19.16 7.71
N GLY A 88 -11.10 18.03 7.92
CA GLY A 88 -12.35 17.65 7.24
C GLY A 88 -12.31 16.65 6.07
N PRO A 89 -11.21 16.38 5.34
CA PRO A 89 -11.23 15.46 4.20
C PRO A 89 -11.03 13.98 4.54
N ARG A 90 -11.05 13.58 5.82
CA ARG A 90 -10.76 12.18 6.27
C ARG A 90 -11.58 11.12 5.54
N ASP A 91 -12.87 11.36 5.28
CA ASP A 91 -13.73 10.36 4.64
C ASP A 91 -13.43 10.19 3.15
N LYS A 92 -12.65 11.11 2.56
CA LYS A 92 -12.25 11.09 1.15
C LYS A 92 -10.82 10.63 0.94
N ILE A 93 -9.95 10.84 1.93
CA ILE A 93 -8.51 10.56 1.85
C ILE A 93 -8.12 9.53 2.91
N LYS A 94 -7.75 8.33 2.48
CA LYS A 94 -7.32 7.25 3.38
C LYS A 94 -5.80 7.28 3.59
N VAL A 95 -5.36 6.99 4.81
CA VAL A 95 -3.93 6.83 5.13
C VAL A 95 -3.60 5.35 5.11
N SER A 96 -2.60 4.96 4.32
CA SER A 96 -2.21 3.56 4.14
C SER A 96 -0.69 3.39 3.98
N THR A 97 -0.25 2.15 3.82
CA THR A 97 1.10 1.76 3.43
C THR A 97 1.04 0.98 2.12
N SER A 98 2.12 1.02 1.35
CA SER A 98 2.30 0.17 0.17
C SER A 98 3.48 -0.77 0.41
N VAL A 99 3.24 -2.06 0.20
CA VAL A 99 4.18 -3.15 0.48
C VAL A 99 4.45 -3.97 -0.77
N GLN A 100 5.64 -4.55 -0.87
CA GLN A 100 5.95 -5.54 -1.90
C GLN A 100 5.35 -6.89 -1.52
N TYR A 101 5.02 -7.72 -2.51
CA TYR A 101 4.51 -9.07 -2.28
C TYR A 101 5.46 -9.96 -1.45
N GLY A 102 6.77 -9.67 -1.44
CA GLY A 102 7.77 -10.40 -0.64
C GLY A 102 7.61 -10.32 0.88
N ILE A 103 6.53 -9.72 1.39
CA ILE A 103 6.11 -9.85 2.79
C ILE A 103 5.45 -11.20 3.10
N MET A 104 5.06 -11.97 2.08
CA MET A 104 4.51 -13.32 2.25
C MET A 104 5.62 -14.34 2.58
N GLY A 105 5.26 -15.35 3.37
CA GLY A 105 6.12 -16.48 3.77
C GLY A 105 5.90 -17.69 2.86
N GLU A 106 5.37 -18.77 3.43
CA GLU A 106 4.81 -19.87 2.61
C GLU A 106 3.69 -19.29 1.75
N SER A 107 3.75 -19.56 0.44
CA SER A 107 2.95 -18.86 -0.57
C SER A 107 2.11 -19.77 -1.48
N TYR A 108 1.97 -21.06 -1.13
CA TYR A 108 1.29 -22.02 -2.01
C TYR A 108 0.75 -23.29 -1.34
N PRO A 109 -0.55 -23.65 -1.56
CA PRO A 109 -1.56 -22.87 -2.29
C PRO A 109 -1.99 -21.61 -1.50
N PRO A 110 -2.64 -20.60 -2.13
CA PRO A 110 -2.95 -19.32 -1.48
C PRO A 110 -3.64 -19.42 -0.11
N SER A 111 -4.47 -20.45 0.11
CA SER A 111 -5.16 -20.67 1.39
C SER A 111 -4.26 -20.93 2.59
N ILE A 112 -3.00 -21.34 2.41
CA ILE A 112 -2.05 -21.58 3.51
C ILE A 112 -1.10 -20.41 3.74
N ASP A 113 -1.24 -19.32 2.98
CA ASP A 113 -0.32 -18.20 3.06
C ASP A 113 -0.30 -17.56 4.45
N GLU A 114 0.90 -17.12 4.83
CA GLU A 114 1.14 -16.34 6.04
C GLU A 114 2.09 -15.17 5.75
N PHE A 115 2.07 -14.15 6.61
CA PHE A 115 3.17 -13.18 6.61
C PHE A 115 4.46 -13.88 7.00
N SER A 116 5.56 -13.56 6.32
CA SER A 116 6.88 -14.02 6.74
C SER A 116 7.14 -13.59 8.19
N SER A 117 7.64 -14.51 9.00
CA SER A 117 7.98 -14.26 10.40
C SER A 117 8.94 -13.07 10.58
N GLN A 118 9.77 -12.80 9.57
CA GLN A 118 10.74 -11.70 9.56
C GLN A 118 10.06 -10.32 9.47
N VAL A 119 8.89 -10.23 8.83
CA VAL A 119 8.18 -8.96 8.60
C VAL A 119 7.04 -8.72 9.58
N TRP A 120 6.61 -9.75 10.33
CA TRP A 120 5.46 -9.64 11.23
C TRP A 120 5.60 -8.55 12.30
N SER A 121 6.80 -8.36 12.84
CA SER A 121 7.10 -7.27 13.80
C SER A 121 6.81 -5.87 13.24
N VAL A 122 6.81 -5.74 11.91
CA VAL A 122 6.47 -4.51 11.17
C VAL A 122 5.00 -4.52 10.76
N MET A 123 4.52 -5.62 10.20
CA MET A 123 3.19 -5.71 9.59
C MET A 123 2.05 -5.76 10.61
N GLY A 124 2.23 -6.42 11.76
CA GLY A 124 1.18 -6.52 12.77
C GLY A 124 0.63 -5.15 13.22
N PRO A 125 1.49 -4.22 13.69
CA PRO A 125 1.05 -2.87 14.06
C PRO A 125 0.43 -2.06 12.90
N ILE A 126 0.88 -2.28 11.67
CA ILE A 126 0.36 -1.63 10.47
C ILE A 126 -1.04 -2.13 10.16
N VAL A 127 -1.24 -3.45 10.11
CA VAL A 127 -2.53 -4.08 9.82
C VAL A 127 -3.55 -3.67 10.87
N GLU A 128 -3.16 -3.65 12.15
CA GLU A 128 -4.02 -3.15 13.23
C GLU A 128 -4.45 -1.70 13.02
N PHE A 129 -3.50 -0.84 12.61
CA PHE A 129 -3.81 0.54 12.28
C PHE A 129 -4.80 0.63 11.11
N LEU A 130 -4.54 -0.07 10.00
CA LEU A 130 -5.41 -0.05 8.82
C LEU A 130 -6.83 -0.52 9.15
N ARG A 131 -6.94 -1.60 9.92
CA ARG A 131 -8.20 -2.14 10.43
C ARG A 131 -8.97 -1.10 11.24
N SER A 132 -8.33 -0.47 12.22
CA SER A 132 -8.97 0.51 13.10
C SER A 132 -9.42 1.79 12.37
N MET A 133 -8.77 2.15 11.25
CA MET A 133 -9.05 3.37 10.49
C MET A 133 -9.95 3.12 9.27
N GLY A 134 -10.30 1.86 8.97
CA GLY A 134 -11.04 1.48 7.77
C GLY A 134 -10.30 1.88 6.50
N ALA A 135 -8.99 1.61 6.45
CA ALA A 135 -8.13 1.89 5.31
C ALA A 135 -7.65 0.56 4.69
N PRO A 136 -7.50 0.47 3.36
CA PRO A 136 -7.00 -0.74 2.72
C PRO A 136 -5.48 -0.88 2.89
N LEU A 137 -4.95 -2.09 2.74
CA LEU A 137 -3.53 -2.34 2.49
C LEU A 137 -3.26 -2.20 0.99
N LEU A 138 -2.23 -1.43 0.61
CA LEU A 138 -1.79 -1.35 -0.78
C LEU A 138 -0.67 -2.36 -1.02
N VAL A 139 -0.76 -3.17 -2.06
CA VAL A 139 0.22 -4.22 -2.37
C VAL A 139 0.71 -4.10 -3.81
N ASN A 140 2.01 -4.27 -4.01
CA ASN A 140 2.61 -4.35 -5.33
C ASN A 140 2.65 -5.83 -5.75
N VAL A 141 1.88 -6.17 -6.78
CA VAL A 141 1.67 -7.54 -7.26
C VAL A 141 2.26 -7.67 -8.65
N TYR A 142 3.29 -8.50 -8.79
CA TYR A 142 4.04 -8.63 -10.03
C TYR A 142 4.21 -10.09 -10.41
N PRO A 143 3.31 -10.64 -11.23
CA PRO A 143 3.41 -12.04 -11.61
C PRO A 143 4.72 -12.41 -12.31
N HIS A 144 5.33 -11.46 -13.04
CA HIS A 144 6.56 -11.69 -13.79
C HIS A 144 7.80 -11.99 -12.93
N PHE A 145 7.79 -11.71 -11.62
CA PHE A 145 8.93 -12.02 -10.75
C PHE A 145 8.97 -13.46 -10.27
N SER A 146 7.92 -14.24 -10.47
CA SER A 146 7.92 -15.64 -10.04
C SER A 146 8.79 -16.49 -10.96
N HIS A 147 9.76 -17.18 -10.37
CA HIS A 147 10.66 -18.08 -11.09
C HIS A 147 9.97 -19.41 -11.40
N ASN A 148 10.29 -19.99 -12.57
CA ASN A 148 9.83 -21.32 -12.99
C ASN A 148 8.30 -21.50 -13.05
N ILE A 149 7.56 -20.44 -13.37
CA ILE A 149 6.10 -20.54 -13.54
C ILE A 149 5.71 -20.77 -14.99
N ASP A 150 4.50 -21.31 -15.18
CA ASP A 150 3.84 -21.35 -16.48
C ASP A 150 3.60 -19.91 -16.98
N LEU A 151 4.08 -19.62 -18.19
CA LEU A 151 3.95 -18.29 -18.79
C LEU A 151 2.48 -17.92 -19.01
N ASP A 152 1.65 -18.90 -19.40
CA ASP A 152 0.23 -18.67 -19.67
C ASP A 152 -0.52 -18.34 -18.38
N TYR A 153 -0.08 -18.90 -17.25
CA TYR A 153 -0.61 -18.58 -15.93
C TYR A 153 -0.27 -17.14 -15.48
N ALA A 154 0.94 -16.64 -15.79
CA ALA A 154 1.31 -15.24 -15.51
C ALA A 154 0.57 -14.24 -16.41
N GLN A 155 0.30 -14.62 -17.66
CA GLN A 155 -0.18 -13.72 -18.70
C GLN A 155 -1.70 -13.73 -18.89
N PHE A 156 -2.44 -14.43 -18.02
CA PHE A 156 -3.90 -14.60 -18.12
C PHE A 156 -4.33 -15.33 -19.41
N THR A 157 -3.46 -16.19 -19.95
CA THR A 157 -3.70 -16.94 -21.20
C THR A 157 -3.83 -18.44 -20.98
N ALA A 158 -3.78 -18.92 -19.74
CA ALA A 158 -3.97 -20.33 -19.42
C ALA A 158 -5.34 -20.82 -19.94
N PRO A 159 -5.38 -21.89 -20.76
CA PRO A 159 -6.63 -22.39 -21.33
C PRO A 159 -7.50 -23.13 -20.30
N ASP A 160 -6.86 -23.69 -19.27
CA ASP A 160 -7.47 -24.51 -18.23
C ASP A 160 -7.12 -23.98 -16.84
N ILE A 161 -7.66 -24.62 -15.80
CA ILE A 161 -7.30 -24.36 -14.41
C ILE A 161 -5.83 -24.74 -14.20
N VAL A 162 -5.04 -23.83 -13.64
CA VAL A 162 -3.61 -24.08 -13.35
C VAL A 162 -3.42 -24.56 -11.92
N VAL A 163 -4.16 -23.97 -10.98
CA VAL A 163 -4.09 -24.30 -9.56
C VAL A 163 -5.48 -24.59 -9.02
N VAL A 164 -5.62 -25.73 -8.34
CA VAL A 164 -6.77 -26.02 -7.48
C VAL A 164 -6.27 -26.00 -6.04
N ASP A 165 -6.80 -25.09 -5.24
CA ASP A 165 -6.43 -24.95 -3.83
C ASP A 165 -7.09 -26.07 -3.02
N GLY A 166 -6.25 -26.99 -2.53
CA GLY A 166 -6.71 -28.21 -1.85
C GLY A 166 -7.45 -28.00 -0.53
N TYR A 167 -7.40 -26.80 0.08
CA TYR A 167 -8.02 -26.55 1.38
C TYR A 167 -9.40 -25.90 1.28
N ASN A 168 -9.63 -25.09 0.26
CA ASN A 168 -10.90 -24.36 0.07
C ASN A 168 -11.57 -24.63 -1.29
N GLY A 169 -10.92 -25.37 -2.19
CA GLY A 169 -11.44 -25.71 -3.51
C GLY A 169 -11.46 -24.55 -4.51
N LEU A 170 -10.80 -23.43 -4.20
CA LEU A 170 -10.69 -22.31 -5.14
C LEU A 170 -9.82 -22.69 -6.33
N GLU A 171 -10.27 -22.30 -7.52
CA GLU A 171 -9.61 -22.58 -8.79
C GLU A 171 -8.98 -21.29 -9.32
N TYR A 172 -7.69 -21.33 -9.64
CA TYR A 172 -6.96 -20.20 -10.20
C TYR A 172 -6.53 -20.49 -11.63
N HIS A 173 -7.01 -19.64 -12.53
CA HIS A 173 -6.62 -19.60 -13.94
C HIS A 173 -5.47 -18.64 -14.22
N ASN A 174 -5.17 -17.72 -13.29
CA ASN A 174 -4.08 -16.78 -13.44
C ASN A 174 -3.38 -16.52 -12.09
N MET A 175 -2.10 -16.21 -12.16
CA MET A 175 -1.27 -16.04 -10.96
C MET A 175 -1.61 -14.76 -10.20
N PHE A 176 -2.12 -13.73 -10.89
CA PHE A 176 -2.51 -12.49 -10.24
C PHE A 176 -3.63 -12.70 -9.22
N ASP A 177 -4.66 -13.46 -9.58
CA ASP A 177 -5.78 -13.78 -8.68
C ASP A 177 -5.28 -14.60 -7.49
N ALA A 178 -4.42 -15.59 -7.72
CA ALA A 178 -3.82 -16.38 -6.64
C ALA A 178 -3.00 -15.51 -5.67
N MET A 179 -2.20 -14.57 -6.19
CA MET A 179 -1.43 -13.64 -5.36
C MET A 179 -2.34 -12.67 -4.59
N VAL A 180 -3.38 -12.12 -5.21
CA VAL A 180 -4.29 -11.20 -4.53
C VAL A 180 -5.09 -11.93 -3.44
N ASP A 181 -5.55 -13.16 -3.71
CA ASP A 181 -6.28 -13.96 -2.73
C ASP A 181 -5.41 -14.34 -1.53
N ALA A 182 -4.16 -14.72 -1.77
CA ALA A 182 -3.18 -14.94 -0.71
C ALA A 182 -3.06 -13.74 0.25
N VAL A 183 -3.09 -12.50 -0.25
CA VAL A 183 -3.10 -11.30 0.63
C VAL A 183 -4.36 -11.28 1.51
N TYR A 184 -5.54 -11.60 0.94
CA TYR A 184 -6.78 -11.66 1.71
C TYR A 184 -6.74 -12.76 2.77
N VAL A 185 -6.26 -13.96 2.42
CA VAL A 185 -6.09 -15.09 3.34
C VAL A 185 -5.21 -14.70 4.52
N VAL A 186 -4.06 -14.08 4.27
CA VAL A 186 -3.14 -13.66 5.33
C VAL A 186 -3.78 -12.61 6.23
N LEU A 187 -4.49 -11.63 5.66
CA LEU A 187 -5.20 -10.61 6.43
C LEU A 187 -6.29 -11.23 7.32
N ASP A 188 -7.05 -12.19 6.80
CA ASP A 188 -8.08 -12.89 7.58
C ASP A 188 -7.46 -13.69 8.75
N ARG A 189 -6.39 -14.43 8.49
CA ARG A 189 -5.65 -15.22 9.50
C ARG A 189 -5.15 -14.38 10.68
N VAL A 190 -4.79 -13.12 10.44
CA VAL A 190 -4.33 -12.21 11.50
C VAL A 190 -5.47 -11.37 12.11
N GLY A 191 -6.73 -11.73 11.85
CA GLY A 191 -7.91 -11.07 12.40
C GLY A 191 -8.23 -9.72 11.75
N ALA A 192 -7.79 -9.50 10.52
CA ALA A 192 -7.94 -8.27 9.76
C ALA A 192 -8.64 -8.47 8.41
N GLY A 193 -9.51 -9.48 8.29
CA GLY A 193 -10.25 -9.78 7.05
C GLY A 193 -11.16 -8.65 6.55
N ASN A 194 -11.42 -7.62 7.35
CA ASN A 194 -12.13 -6.41 6.93
C ASN A 194 -11.22 -5.31 6.35
N VAL A 195 -9.90 -5.51 6.34
CA VAL A 195 -8.95 -4.62 5.65
C VAL A 195 -9.00 -4.94 4.16
N GLY A 196 -9.49 -3.99 3.36
CA GLY A 196 -9.50 -4.15 1.90
C GLY A 196 -8.08 -4.21 1.32
N VAL A 197 -7.93 -4.80 0.14
CA VAL A 197 -6.68 -4.83 -0.61
C VAL A 197 -6.79 -3.94 -1.84
N VAL A 198 -5.76 -3.14 -2.12
CA VAL A 198 -5.63 -2.36 -3.35
C VAL A 198 -4.30 -2.72 -4.00
N VAL A 199 -4.34 -3.22 -5.23
CA VAL A 199 -3.10 -3.43 -6.00
C VAL A 199 -2.58 -2.07 -6.44
N SER A 200 -1.45 -1.62 -5.87
CA SER A 200 -0.89 -0.30 -6.11
C SER A 200 0.14 -0.25 -7.23
N GLU A 201 0.75 -1.37 -7.54
CA GLU A 201 1.64 -1.53 -8.69
C GLU A 201 1.50 -2.95 -9.24
N THR A 202 1.47 -3.07 -10.57
CA THR A 202 1.54 -4.33 -11.31
C THR A 202 2.04 -4.03 -12.72
N GLY A 203 2.62 -5.02 -13.39
CA GLY A 203 3.21 -4.92 -14.72
C GLY A 203 4.00 -6.15 -15.11
#